data_AF-A0A386X067-F1
#
_entry.id   AF-A0A386X067-F1
#
_cell.length_a   1.000
_cell.length_b   1.000
_cell.length_c   1.000
_cell.angle_alpha   90.00
_cell.angle_beta   90.00
_cell.angle_gamma   90.00
#
_symmetry.space_group_name_H-M   'P 1'
#
loop_
_entity.id
_entity.type
_entity.pdbx_description
1 polymer ?
#
loop_
_entity_poly.entity_id
_entity_poly.type
_entity_poly.pdbx_seq_one_letter_code
_entity_poly.pdbx_strand_id
1 'polypeptide(L)'
;MPRVDVPRRAARPVTHDQLRDILRRGRDPFRLWYLLAAGEGLRCIEIPRLDRQHITAEDTWIRGKGDRERIVPTPAAVWAAVRDLSDGPVAHHPDGTGRANRRQVRERANYHLQRTLRHRGVTMHRLRHWYGTHVHRAAGGDVRVTQELLGHASPSTTQVYIDTSGPLKRAAVDSLPLPID
;
A
#
# COMPACT_ATOMS: atom_id res chain seq x y z
N MET A 1 -38.19 -5.61 -19.10
CA MET A 1 -36.96 -6.03 -19.80
C MET A 1 -36.00 -6.64 -18.79
N PRO A 2 -35.40 -7.82 -19.04
CA PRO A 2 -34.34 -8.32 -18.19
C PRO A 2 -33.10 -7.43 -18.31
N ARG A 3 -32.47 -7.10 -17.17
CA ARG A 3 -31.22 -6.34 -17.15
C ARG A 3 -30.12 -7.22 -17.76
N VAL A 4 -29.58 -6.79 -18.89
CA VAL A 4 -28.36 -7.37 -19.47
C VAL A 4 -27.21 -6.98 -18.55
N ASP A 5 -26.64 -7.98 -17.86
CA ASP A 5 -25.46 -7.78 -17.02
C ASP A 5 -24.25 -7.59 -17.95
N VAL A 6 -23.82 -6.34 -18.14
CA VAL A 6 -22.68 -6.02 -18.98
C VAL A 6 -21.42 -6.51 -18.25
N PRO A 7 -20.61 -7.41 -18.84
CA PRO A 7 -19.41 -7.91 -18.19
C PRO A 7 -18.50 -6.75 -17.78
N ARG A 8 -18.30 -6.58 -16.47
CA ARG A 8 -17.45 -5.52 -15.93
C ARG A 8 -16.03 -5.77 -16.43
N ARG A 9 -15.58 -4.97 -17.41
CA ARG A 9 -14.26 -5.09 -18.05
C ARG A 9 -13.20 -5.33 -16.97
N ALA A 10 -12.59 -6.52 -16.97
CA ALA A 10 -11.62 -6.90 -15.95
C ALA A 10 -10.52 -5.84 -15.90
N ALA A 11 -10.30 -5.27 -14.71
CA ALA A 11 -9.26 -4.27 -14.54
C ALA A 11 -7.91 -4.90 -14.85
N ARG A 12 -7.12 -4.31 -15.77
CA ARG A 12 -5.77 -4.80 -16.06
C ARG A 12 -4.90 -4.67 -14.80
N PRO A 13 -4.40 -5.78 -14.22
CA PRO A 13 -3.53 -5.71 -13.05
C PRO A 13 -2.25 -4.94 -13.40
N VAL A 14 -1.66 -4.29 -12.40
CA VAL A 14 -0.31 -3.72 -12.55
C VAL A 14 0.66 -4.88 -12.69
N THR A 15 1.55 -4.84 -13.69
CA THR A 15 2.58 -5.87 -13.86
C THR A 15 3.79 -5.56 -12.99
N HIS A 16 4.62 -6.58 -12.72
CA HIS A 16 5.88 -6.39 -12.00
C HIS A 16 6.80 -5.38 -12.73
N ASP A 17 6.89 -5.44 -14.06
CA ASP A 17 7.66 -4.47 -14.86
C ASP A 17 7.13 -3.05 -14.78
N GLN A 18 5.80 -2.87 -14.75
CA GLN A 18 5.20 -1.55 -14.53
C GLN A 18 5.56 -1.01 -13.15
N LEU A 19 5.47 -1.84 -12.10
CA LEU A 19 5.85 -1.42 -10.75
C LEU A 19 7.35 -1.09 -10.67
N ARG A 20 8.21 -1.89 -11.31
CA ARG A 20 9.66 -1.64 -11.40
C ARG A 20 9.95 -0.28 -12.03
N ASP A 21 9.38 -0.01 -13.20
CA ASP A 21 9.57 1.27 -13.89
C ASP A 21 9.03 2.46 -13.05
N ILE A 22 7.87 2.28 -12.39
CA ILE A 22 7.28 3.30 -11.51
C ILE A 22 8.19 3.61 -10.32
N LEU A 23 8.72 2.60 -9.63
CA LEU A 23 9.58 2.78 -8.45
C LEU A 23 10.98 3.30 -8.82
N ARG A 24 11.49 2.93 -10.00
CA ARG A 24 12.78 3.41 -10.53
C ARG A 24 12.73 4.87 -10.98
N ARG A 25 11.65 5.28 -11.65
CA ARG A 25 11.52 6.64 -12.21
C ARG A 25 10.76 7.61 -11.32
N GLY A 26 10.03 7.10 -10.33
CA GLY A 26 9.41 7.92 -9.29
C GLY A 26 10.46 8.70 -8.53
N ARG A 27 10.20 9.99 -8.29
CA ARG A 27 10.97 10.81 -7.36
C ARG A 27 10.15 11.05 -6.10
N ASP A 28 10.81 11.35 -4.99
CA ASP A 28 10.12 11.70 -3.77
C ASP A 28 9.35 13.03 -3.94
N PRO A 29 8.18 13.17 -3.29
CA PRO A 29 7.58 12.21 -2.34
C PRO A 29 6.76 11.09 -3.01
N PHE A 30 6.59 11.11 -4.34
CA PHE A 30 5.71 10.17 -5.04
C PHE A 30 6.22 8.73 -4.96
N ARG A 31 7.53 8.51 -5.08
CA ARG A 31 8.15 7.19 -5.01
C ARG A 31 7.79 6.50 -3.69
N LEU A 32 7.97 7.17 -2.56
CA LEU A 32 7.58 6.66 -1.26
C LEU A 32 6.08 6.32 -1.19
N TRP A 33 5.20 7.17 -1.74
CA TRP A 33 3.76 6.89 -1.73
C TRP A 33 3.40 5.64 -2.56
N TYR A 34 4.03 5.45 -3.71
CA TYR A 34 3.86 4.25 -4.52
C TYR A 34 4.34 3.00 -3.77
N LEU A 35 5.47 3.12 -3.09
CA LEU A 35 6.04 2.04 -2.29
C LEU A 35 5.13 1.67 -1.12
N LEU A 36 4.59 2.64 -0.37
CA LEU A 36 3.62 2.38 0.71
C LEU A 36 2.33 1.74 0.17
N ALA A 37 1.87 2.13 -1.02
CA ALA A 37 0.69 1.54 -1.63
C ALA A 37 0.94 0.10 -2.13
N ALA A 38 2.09 -0.18 -2.73
CA ALA A 38 2.41 -1.49 -3.31
C ALA A 38 3.08 -2.46 -2.32
N GLY A 39 3.77 -1.97 -1.30
CA GLY A 39 4.53 -2.74 -0.32
C GLY A 39 3.78 -2.99 0.99
N GLU A 40 2.88 -2.11 1.39
CA GLU A 40 2.09 -2.25 2.63
C GLU A 40 0.57 -2.13 2.38
N GLY A 41 0.20 -1.96 1.11
CA GLY A 41 -1.18 -1.87 0.71
C GLY A 41 -1.88 -0.60 1.17
N LEU A 42 -1.21 0.50 1.56
CA LEU A 42 -1.90 1.66 2.13
C LEU A 42 -2.91 2.30 1.16
N ARG A 43 -4.04 2.76 1.71
CA ARG A 43 -4.99 3.63 0.99
C ARG A 43 -4.46 5.05 0.90
N CYS A 44 -4.88 5.84 -0.09
CA CYS A 44 -4.54 7.27 -0.16
C CYS A 44 -5.00 8.10 1.05
N ILE A 45 -5.94 7.61 1.86
CA ILE A 45 -6.34 8.26 3.12
C ILE A 45 -5.43 7.89 4.30
N GLU A 46 -4.74 6.76 4.23
CA GLU A 46 -3.85 6.24 5.27
C GLU A 46 -2.45 6.84 5.12
N ILE A 47 -1.93 6.93 3.89
CA ILE A 47 -0.61 7.53 3.57
C ILE A 47 -0.39 8.90 4.25
N PRO A 48 -1.30 9.89 4.13
CA PRO A 48 -1.09 11.20 4.76
C PRO A 48 -1.21 11.19 6.29
N ARG A 49 -1.71 10.11 6.89
CA ARG A 49 -1.83 9.96 8.36
C ARG A 49 -0.64 9.23 8.97
N LEU A 50 0.24 8.68 8.14
CA LEU A 50 1.43 7.96 8.58
C LEU A 50 2.56 8.95 8.84
N ASP A 51 3.31 8.67 9.89
CA ASP A 51 4.48 9.43 10.29
C ASP A 51 5.66 8.49 10.39
N ARG A 52 6.86 9.02 10.26
CA ARG A 52 8.09 8.27 10.25
C ARG A 52 8.21 7.38 11.49
N GLN A 53 7.91 7.90 12.68
CA GLN A 53 7.97 7.13 13.93
C GLN A 53 6.94 5.99 14.03
N HIS A 54 5.95 5.92 13.13
CA HIS A 54 5.01 4.79 13.04
C HIS A 54 5.54 3.65 12.16
N ILE A 55 6.79 3.70 11.71
CA ILE A 55 7.42 2.66 10.90
C ILE A 55 8.71 2.24 11.62
N THR A 56 8.82 0.97 12.00
CA THR A 56 10.10 0.37 12.44
C THR A 56 10.60 -0.62 11.39
N ALA A 57 11.78 -1.20 11.64
CA ALA A 57 12.31 -2.27 10.77
C ALA A 57 11.37 -3.49 10.75
N GLU A 58 10.62 -3.70 11.83
CA GLU A 58 9.72 -4.80 12.03
C GLU A 58 8.32 -4.42 11.53
N ASP A 59 7.70 -3.40 12.12
CA ASP A 59 6.27 -3.18 12.03
C ASP A 59 5.90 -1.75 11.64
N THR A 60 4.75 -1.61 10.97
CA THR A 60 4.14 -0.33 10.65
C THR A 60 2.75 -0.23 11.26
N TRP A 61 2.53 0.83 12.05
CA TRP A 61 1.27 1.12 12.72
C TRP A 61 0.40 2.04 11.85
N ILE A 62 -0.70 1.51 11.32
CA ILE A 62 -1.55 2.19 10.35
C ILE A 62 -2.92 2.54 10.95
N ARG A 63 -3.26 3.84 10.94
CA ARG A 63 -4.59 4.35 11.30
C ARG A 63 -5.55 4.34 10.11
N GLY A 64 -6.50 3.41 10.14
CA GLY A 64 -7.51 3.20 9.10
C GLY A 64 -8.76 4.08 9.21
N LYS A 65 -9.87 3.63 8.61
CA LYS A 65 -11.17 4.30 8.67
C LYS A 65 -11.81 4.11 10.06
N GLY A 66 -12.35 5.18 10.63
CA GLY A 66 -12.96 5.16 11.97
C GLY A 66 -11.93 4.90 13.07
N ASP A 67 -10.70 5.36 12.85
CA ASP A 67 -9.54 5.27 13.76
C ASP A 67 -9.20 3.86 14.25
N ARG A 68 -9.63 2.84 13.50
CA ARG A 68 -9.17 1.47 13.69
C ARG A 68 -7.71 1.37 13.29
N GLU A 69 -6.88 0.94 14.22
CA GLU A 69 -5.46 0.69 13.98
C GLU A 69 -5.24 -0.73 13.47
N ARG A 70 -4.25 -0.90 12.59
CA ARG A 70 -3.71 -2.21 12.24
C ARG A 70 -2.19 -2.14 12.24
N ILE A 71 -1.57 -3.24 12.60
CA ILE A 71 -0.12 -3.42 12.50
C ILE A 71 0.13 -4.34 11.31
N VAL A 72 1.03 -3.93 10.43
CA VAL A 72 1.51 -4.75 9.32
C VAL A 72 3.02 -4.90 9.40
N PRO A 73 3.56 -6.04 8.96
CA PRO A 73 4.98 -6.17 8.72
C PRO A 73 5.51 -5.09 7.78
N THR A 74 6.61 -4.42 8.15
CA THR A 74 7.32 -3.48 7.30
C THR A 74 8.20 -4.24 6.32
N PRO A 75 7.98 -4.11 4.99
CA PRO A 75 8.92 -4.64 4.02
C PRO A 75 10.28 -3.94 4.16
N ALA A 76 11.39 -4.69 3.99
CA ALA A 76 12.74 -4.13 4.03
C ALA A 76 12.91 -2.93 3.07
N ALA A 77 12.20 -2.94 1.95
CA ALA A 77 12.06 -1.84 0.99
C ALA A 77 11.61 -0.52 1.62
N VAL A 78 10.53 -0.60 2.39
CA VAL A 78 9.87 0.54 3.01
C VAL A 78 10.78 1.06 4.11
N TRP A 79 11.32 0.16 4.94
CA TRP A 79 12.29 0.51 5.96
C TRP A 79 13.50 1.23 5.37
N ALA A 80 14.12 0.69 4.32
CA ALA A 80 15.25 1.33 3.65
C ALA A 80 14.92 2.73 3.10
N ALA A 81 13.68 2.94 2.64
CA ALA A 81 13.25 4.24 2.12
C ALA A 81 12.99 5.29 3.20
N VAL A 82 12.74 4.88 4.45
CA VAL A 82 12.35 5.81 5.52
C VAL A 82 13.34 5.88 6.67
N ARG A 83 14.20 4.88 6.89
CA ARG A 83 14.96 4.70 8.13
C ARG A 83 15.76 5.93 8.57
N ASP A 84 16.30 6.68 7.60
CA ASP A 84 17.17 7.85 7.79
C ASP A 84 16.39 9.19 7.75
N LEU A 85 15.06 9.17 7.58
CA LEU A 85 14.22 10.36 7.67
C LEU A 85 14.03 10.78 9.14
N SER A 86 13.90 12.08 9.37
CA SER A 86 13.50 12.61 10.68
C SER A 86 12.04 12.28 11.01
N ASP A 87 11.70 12.34 12.30
CA ASP A 87 10.32 12.20 12.77
C ASP A 87 9.37 13.21 12.10
N GLY A 88 8.13 12.80 11.90
CA GLY A 88 7.11 13.61 11.23
C GLY A 88 6.43 12.92 10.04
N PRO A 89 5.64 13.66 9.25
CA PRO A 89 4.83 13.09 8.17
C PRO A 89 5.67 12.33 7.14
N VAL A 90 5.29 11.12 6.71
CA VAL A 90 5.95 10.51 5.53
C VAL A 90 5.41 11.07 4.20
N ALA A 91 4.25 11.72 4.25
CA ALA A 91 3.61 12.31 3.08
C ALA A 91 3.74 13.82 3.09
N HIS A 92 4.77 14.32 2.41
CA HIS A 92 5.00 15.75 2.23
C HIS A 92 4.47 16.27 0.90
N HIS A 93 4.26 17.58 0.83
CA HIS A 93 4.11 18.20 -0.47
C HIS A 93 5.38 18.01 -1.31
N PRO A 94 5.27 17.85 -2.65
CA PRO A 94 6.42 17.86 -3.56
C PRO A 94 7.31 19.10 -3.50
N ASP A 95 6.80 20.22 -3.02
CA ASP A 95 7.57 21.45 -2.74
C ASP A 95 8.20 21.46 -1.34
N GLY A 96 8.04 20.38 -0.56
CA GLY A 96 8.55 20.23 0.80
C GLY A 96 7.71 20.92 1.89
N THR A 97 6.65 21.65 1.53
CA THR A 97 5.89 22.46 2.49
C THR A 97 4.87 21.63 3.28
N GLY A 98 5.32 21.00 4.36
CA GLY A 98 4.43 20.34 5.33
C GLY A 98 3.75 19.07 4.82
N ARG A 99 2.68 18.65 5.52
CA ARG A 99 1.97 17.38 5.29
C ARG A 99 0.97 17.48 4.14
N ALA A 100 1.10 16.61 3.14
CA ALA A 100 0.10 16.44 2.11
C ALA A 100 -1.18 15.81 2.67
N ASN A 101 -2.35 16.26 2.21
CA ASN A 101 -3.64 15.67 2.56
C ASN A 101 -4.05 14.53 1.61
N ARG A 102 -5.12 13.81 1.97
CA ARG A 102 -5.68 12.69 1.15
C ARG A 102 -5.93 13.08 -0.29
N ARG A 103 -6.51 14.26 -0.52
CA ARG A 103 -6.87 14.72 -1.87
C ARG A 103 -5.61 14.93 -2.70
N GLN A 104 -4.59 15.56 -2.12
CA GLN A 104 -3.29 15.78 -2.77
C GLN A 104 -2.56 14.48 -3.06
N VAL A 105 -2.48 13.56 -2.09
CA VAL A 105 -1.89 12.22 -2.31
C VAL A 105 -2.61 11.51 -3.46
N ARG A 106 -3.95 11.51 -3.48
CA ARG A 106 -4.71 10.88 -4.56
C ARG A 106 -4.49 11.57 -5.91
N GLU A 107 -4.71 12.88 -6.00
CA GLU A 107 -4.74 13.59 -7.27
C GLU A 107 -3.34 13.75 -7.86
N ARG A 108 -2.37 14.20 -7.06
CA ARG A 108 -0.99 14.43 -7.53
C ARG A 108 -0.30 13.11 -7.89
N ALA A 109 -0.45 12.06 -7.08
CA ALA A 109 0.19 10.77 -7.35
C ALA A 109 -0.39 10.10 -8.61
N ASN A 110 -1.72 10.15 -8.80
CA ASN A 110 -2.36 9.60 -10.00
C ASN A 110 -2.04 10.45 -11.25
N TYR A 111 -2.00 11.78 -11.12
CA TYR A 111 -1.54 12.65 -12.19
C TYR A 111 -0.11 12.29 -12.60
N HIS A 112 0.80 12.19 -11.64
CA HIS A 112 2.20 11.84 -11.87
C HIS A 112 2.33 10.46 -12.56
N LEU A 113 1.63 9.42 -12.08
CA LEU A 113 1.61 8.10 -12.73
C LEU A 113 1.18 8.18 -14.20
N GLN A 114 0.07 8.86 -14.47
CA GLN A 114 -0.57 8.82 -15.78
C GLN A 114 0.01 9.81 -16.79
N ARG A 115 0.50 10.96 -16.33
CA ARG A 115 0.94 12.08 -17.18
C ARG A 115 2.45 12.19 -17.22
N THR A 116 3.12 12.02 -16.08
CA THR A 116 4.59 12.14 -15.99
C THR A 116 5.27 10.82 -16.32
N LEU A 117 4.89 9.74 -15.65
CA LEU A 117 5.48 8.41 -15.89
C LEU A 117 4.85 7.68 -17.09
N ARG A 118 3.74 8.22 -17.62
CA ARG A 118 3.01 7.70 -18.80
C ARG A 118 2.39 6.30 -18.62
N HIS A 119 2.19 5.85 -17.38
CA HIS A 119 1.47 4.61 -17.06
C HIS A 119 -0.04 4.82 -17.09
N ARG A 120 -0.62 4.92 -18.29
CA ARG A 120 -2.07 5.13 -18.46
C ARG A 120 -2.86 3.98 -17.82
N GLY A 121 -3.84 4.33 -17.00
CA GLY A 121 -4.70 3.37 -16.31
C GLY A 121 -4.13 2.81 -15.00
N VAL A 122 -2.85 3.05 -14.69
CA VAL A 122 -2.30 2.75 -13.36
C VAL A 122 -2.69 3.87 -12.38
N THR A 123 -3.12 3.48 -11.19
CA THR A 123 -3.52 4.39 -10.11
C THR A 123 -3.02 3.86 -8.77
N MET A 124 -3.00 4.73 -7.75
CA MET A 124 -2.71 4.34 -6.36
C MET A 124 -3.56 3.15 -5.88
N HIS A 125 -4.83 3.11 -6.28
CA HIS A 125 -5.71 2.00 -5.95
C HIS A 125 -5.27 0.70 -6.63
N ARG A 126 -4.77 0.77 -7.86
CA ARG A 126 -4.22 -0.40 -8.55
C ARG A 126 -2.89 -0.88 -7.96
N LEU A 127 -2.06 0.02 -7.45
CA LEU A 127 -0.86 -0.35 -6.67
C LEU A 127 -1.24 -1.09 -5.38
N ARG A 128 -2.24 -0.60 -4.63
CA ARG A 128 -2.81 -1.33 -3.49
C ARG A 128 -3.39 -2.69 -3.89
N HIS A 129 -4.02 -2.80 -5.05
CA HIS A 129 -4.51 -4.09 -5.55
C HIS A 129 -3.38 -5.05 -5.88
N TRP A 130 -2.27 -4.56 -6.44
CA TRP A 130 -1.06 -5.36 -6.67
C TRP A 130 -0.59 -6.01 -5.37
N TYR A 131 -0.46 -5.22 -4.30
CA TYR A 131 -0.15 -5.71 -2.95
C TYR A 131 -1.12 -6.83 -2.53
N GLY A 132 -2.43 -6.54 -2.56
CA GLY A 132 -3.46 -7.48 -2.12
C GLY A 132 -3.43 -8.81 -2.89
N THR A 133 -3.22 -8.78 -4.21
CA THR A 133 -3.08 -10.01 -5.01
C THR A 133 -1.82 -10.79 -4.64
N HIS A 134 -0.71 -10.11 -4.32
CA HIS A 134 0.57 -10.77 -4.08
C HIS A 134 0.65 -11.35 -2.67
N VAL A 135 0.21 -10.62 -1.64
CA VAL A 135 0.13 -11.18 -0.28
C VAL A 135 -0.89 -12.32 -0.19
N HIS A 136 -1.98 -12.27 -0.97
CA HIS A 136 -2.94 -13.37 -1.02
C HIS A 136 -2.33 -14.66 -1.58
N ARG A 137 -1.54 -14.55 -2.65
CA ARG A 137 -0.81 -15.68 -3.23
C ARG A 137 0.26 -16.20 -2.28
N ALA A 138 1.02 -15.30 -1.66
CA ALA A 138 2.08 -15.67 -0.71
C ALA A 138 1.52 -16.33 0.56
N ALA A 139 0.34 -15.93 1.01
CA ALA A 139 -0.38 -16.56 2.12
C ALA A 139 -1.14 -17.84 1.71
N GLY A 140 -0.83 -18.46 0.57
CA GLY A 140 -1.47 -19.70 0.13
C GLY A 140 -2.97 -19.58 -0.18
N GLY A 141 -3.46 -18.37 -0.49
CA GLY A 141 -4.87 -18.10 -0.70
C GLY A 141 -5.67 -17.82 0.58
N ASP A 142 -5.02 -17.61 1.72
CA ASP A 142 -5.70 -17.23 2.96
C ASP A 142 -6.32 -15.82 2.82
N VAL A 143 -7.64 -15.79 2.66
CA VAL A 143 -8.43 -14.55 2.53
C VAL A 143 -8.40 -13.76 3.83
N ARG A 144 -8.32 -14.40 5.00
CA ARG A 144 -8.32 -13.74 6.29
C ARG A 144 -7.02 -12.98 6.51
N VAL A 145 -5.87 -13.63 6.27
CA VAL A 145 -4.55 -12.96 6.31
C VAL A 145 -4.52 -11.77 5.36
N THR A 146 -5.02 -11.97 4.14
CA THR A 146 -5.11 -10.90 3.13
C THR A 146 -5.99 -9.73 3.61
N GLN A 147 -7.13 -10.02 4.23
CA GLN A 147 -8.05 -9.01 4.75
C GLN A 147 -7.49 -8.27 5.96
N GLU A 148 -6.77 -8.95 6.85
CA GLU A 148 -6.06 -8.33 7.98
C GLU A 148 -4.99 -7.35 7.49
N LEU A 149 -4.13 -7.79 6.56
CA LEU A 149 -3.09 -6.94 5.95
C LEU A 149 -3.69 -5.72 5.22
N LEU A 150 -4.83 -5.89 4.53
CA LEU A 150 -5.53 -4.80 3.85
C LEU A 150 -6.36 -3.92 4.81
N GLY A 151 -6.58 -4.31 6.06
CA GLY A 151 -7.45 -3.59 6.99
C GLY A 151 -8.93 -3.62 6.56
N HIS A 152 -9.42 -4.80 6.17
CA HIS A 152 -10.81 -5.09 5.84
C HIS A 152 -11.58 -5.78 6.98
N ALA A 153 -10.88 -6.36 7.96
CA ALA A 153 -11.53 -7.07 9.06
C ALA A 153 -12.32 -6.11 9.99
N SER A 154 -13.53 -6.52 10.37
CA SER A 154 -14.29 -5.94 11.48
C SER A 154 -13.74 -6.50 12.81
N PRO A 155 -13.69 -5.71 13.91
CA PRO A 155 -13.29 -6.18 15.24
C PRO A 155 -14.13 -7.36 15.79
N SER A 156 -15.27 -7.70 15.17
CA SER A 156 -16.23 -8.68 15.68
C SER A 156 -15.84 -10.15 15.50
N THR A 157 -14.63 -10.47 15.02
CA THR A 157 -14.14 -11.87 14.86
C THR A 157 -12.75 -12.11 15.47
N THR A 158 -12.31 -11.21 16.35
CA THR A 158 -10.90 -11.10 16.77
C THR A 158 -10.51 -12.08 17.88
N GLN A 159 -11.43 -12.76 18.56
CA GLN A 159 -11.09 -13.51 19.79
C GLN A 159 -10.42 -14.88 19.59
N VAL A 160 -10.38 -15.45 18.38
CA VAL A 160 -9.89 -16.84 18.18
C VAL A 160 -8.54 -16.94 17.45
N TYR A 161 -8.03 -15.87 16.82
CA TYR A 161 -6.93 -15.99 15.84
C TYR A 161 -5.73 -15.04 16.05
N ILE A 162 -5.60 -14.42 17.22
CA ILE A 162 -4.55 -13.40 17.50
C ILE A 162 -3.13 -13.97 17.44
N ASP A 163 -2.93 -15.28 17.58
CA ASP A 163 -1.59 -15.86 17.73
C ASP A 163 -1.01 -16.49 16.44
N THR A 164 -1.86 -17.03 15.56
CA THR A 164 -1.37 -17.80 14.39
C THR A 164 -1.18 -16.97 13.11
N SER A 165 -1.84 -15.82 12.98
CA SER A 165 -1.74 -15.02 11.75
C SER A 165 -0.48 -14.15 11.67
N GLY A 166 0.19 -13.88 12.80
CA GLY A 166 1.39 -13.04 12.86
C GLY A 166 2.54 -13.55 11.96
N PRO A 167 3.04 -14.78 12.17
CA PRO A 167 4.09 -15.37 11.35
C PRO A 167 3.71 -15.47 9.87
N LEU A 168 2.46 -15.84 9.55
CA LEU A 168 1.99 -15.96 8.17
C LEU A 168 1.88 -14.60 7.47
N LYS A 169 1.45 -13.55 8.19
CA LYS A 169 1.46 -12.16 7.68
C LYS A 169 2.88 -11.72 7.34
N ARG A 170 3.85 -11.98 8.23
CA ARG A 170 5.25 -11.63 7.97
C ARG A 170 5.80 -12.39 6.77
N ALA A 171 5.65 -13.71 6.74
CA ALA A 171 6.08 -14.54 5.62
C ALA A 171 5.46 -14.07 4.29
N ALA A 172 4.18 -13.70 4.28
CA ALA A 172 3.50 -13.20 3.08
C ALA A 172 4.04 -11.84 2.61
N VAL A 173 4.37 -10.92 3.54
CA VAL A 173 4.95 -9.61 3.22
C VAL A 173 6.41 -9.74 2.79
N ASP A 174 7.21 -10.55 3.48
CA ASP A 174 8.63 -10.79 3.15
C ASP A 174 8.77 -11.46 1.77
N SER A 175 7.76 -12.23 1.36
CA SER A 175 7.71 -12.87 0.03
C SER A 175 7.20 -11.95 -1.08
N LEU A 176 6.91 -10.67 -0.80
CA LEU A 176 6.49 -9.74 -1.85
C LEU A 176 7.61 -9.56 -2.88
N PRO A 177 7.33 -9.75 -4.18
CA PRO A 177 8.31 -9.49 -5.23
C PRO A 177 8.32 -7.99 -5.54
N LEU A 178 8.71 -7.16 -4.56
CA LEU A 178 8.92 -5.74 -4.78
C LEU A 178 10.15 -5.55 -5.69
N PRO A 179 10.01 -4.85 -6.83
CA PRO A 179 11.11 -4.64 -7.77
C PRO A 179 11.97 -3.44 -7.36
N ILE A 180 12.84 -3.65 -6.39
CA ILE A 180 13.72 -2.66 -5.77
C ILE A 180 15.16 -3.17 -5.89
N ASP A 181 15.62 -3.21 -7.14
CA ASP A 181 17.03 -3.43 -7.46
C ASP A 181 17.85 -2.14 -7.20
#